data_AF-A0A7W5VDI3-F1
#
_entry.id   AF-A0A7W5VDI3-F1
#
_cell.length_a   1.000
_cell.length_b   1.000
_cell.length_c   1.000
_cell.angle_alpha   90.00
_cell.angle_beta   90.00
_cell.angle_gamma   90.00
#
_symmetry.space_group_name_H-M   'P 1'
#
loop_
_entity.id
_entity.type
_entity.pdbx_description
1 polymer ?
#
loop_
_entity_poly.entity_id
_entity_poly.type
_entity_poly.pdbx_seq_one_letter_code
_entity_poly.pdbx_strand_id
1 'polypeptide(L)' 'MTRPIIVRLDGNNAEIGRRILSDARHPAVRQVSTMDGAAELAARLAKASA' A
#
# COMPACT_ATOMS: atom_id res chain seq x y z
N MET A 1 8.54 -14.93 6.36
CA MET A 1 8.00 -13.65 6.85
C MET A 1 7.41 -12.87 5.68
N THR A 2 6.15 -12.48 5.76
CA THR A 2 5.49 -11.64 4.75
C THR A 2 5.86 -10.18 4.97
N ARG A 3 6.60 -9.56 4.04
CA ARG A 3 6.88 -8.12 4.09
C ARG A 3 5.65 -7.33 3.63
N PRO A 4 5.17 -6.34 4.40
CA PRO A 4 4.05 -5.52 3.97
C PRO A 4 4.43 -4.68 2.74
N ILE A 5 3.51 -4.56 1.79
CA ILE A 5 3.66 -3.77 0.56
C ILE A 5 2.73 -2.56 0.67
N ILE A 6 3.31 -1.36 0.67
CA ILE A 6 2.57 -0.11 0.68
C ILE A 6 2.41 0.38 -0.74
N VAL A 7 1.15 0.54 -1.18
CA VAL A 7 0.83 0.85 -2.57
C VAL A 7 0.11 2.19 -2.65
N ARG A 8 0.71 3.14 -3.37
CA ARG A 8 0.06 4.37 -3.81
C ARG A 8 -0.09 4.32 -5.34
N LEU A 9 -1.32 4.37 -5.81
CA LEU A 9 -1.61 4.47 -7.24
C LEU A 9 -2.11 5.88 -7.57
N ASP A 10 -1.53 6.47 -8.62
CA ASP A 10 -1.88 7.78 -9.15
C ASP A 10 -1.85 7.76 -10.70
N GLY A 11 -2.50 8.73 -11.33
CA GLY A 11 -2.64 8.81 -12.80
C GLY A 11 -3.93 8.20 -13.36
N ASN A 12 -4.01 8.10 -14.69
CA ASN A 12 -5.26 7.91 -15.44
C ASN A 12 -6.10 6.69 -15.02
N ASN A 13 -5.46 5.57 -14.64
CA ASN A 13 -6.14 4.33 -14.28
C ASN A 13 -6.01 3.98 -12.79
N ALA A 14 -5.65 4.95 -11.94
CA ALA A 14 -5.39 4.70 -10.52
C ALA A 14 -6.61 4.14 -9.79
N GLU A 15 -7.82 4.62 -10.13
CA GLU A 15 -9.06 4.11 -9.53
C GLU A 15 -9.29 2.63 -9.85
N ILE A 16 -9.13 2.25 -11.12
CA ILE A 16 -9.26 0.86 -11.57
C ILE A 16 -8.23 -0.02 -10.85
N GLY A 17 -6.97 0.43 -10.79
CA GLY A 17 -5.93 -0.29 -10.06
C GLY A 17 -6.24 -0.46 -8.57
N ARG A 18 -6.82 0.56 -7.92
CA ARG A 18 -7.25 0.46 -6.52
C ARG A 18 -8.38 -0.55 -6.33
N ARG A 19 -9.33 -0.62 -7.27
CA ARG A 19 -10.40 -1.63 -7.25
C ARG A 19 -9.82 -3.04 -7.36
N ILE A 20 -8.94 -3.28 -8.34
CA ILE A 20 -8.26 -4.58 -8.53
C ILE A 20 -7.56 -5.04 -7.25
N LEU A 21 -6.80 -4.15 -6.59
CA LEU A 21 -6.09 -4.49 -5.35
C LEU A 21 -7.05 -4.76 -4.17
N SER A 22 -8.19 -4.05 -4.12
CA SER A 22 -9.21 -4.25 -3.09
C SER A 22 -9.92 -5.59 -3.28
N ASP A 23 -10.22 -5.97 -4.52
CA ASP A 23 -10.88 -7.22 -4.88
C ASP A 23 -9.97 -8.43 -4.65
N ALA A 24 -8.66 -8.28 -4.92
CA ALA A 24 -7.66 -9.31 -4.68
C ALA A 24 -7.46 -9.65 -3.20
N ARG A 25 -7.83 -8.75 -2.27
CA ARG A 25 -7.77 -8.92 -0.80
C ARG A 25 -6.45 -9.50 -0.29
N HIS A 26 -5.33 -9.12 -0.91
CA HIS A 26 -4.04 -9.69 -0.56
C HIS A 26 -3.58 -9.21 0.83
N PRO A 27 -3.29 -10.11 1.79
CA PRO A 27 -3.08 -9.74 3.20
C PRO A 27 -1.86 -8.85 3.44
N ALA A 28 -0.87 -8.89 2.54
CA ALA A 28 0.32 -8.05 2.64
C ALA A 28 0.15 -6.65 2.00
N VAL A 29 -0.93 -6.40 1.24
CA VAL A 29 -1.10 -5.14 0.49
C VAL A 29 -1.87 -4.13 1.32
N ARG A 30 -1.34 -2.91 1.41
CA ARG A 30 -1.98 -1.78 2.10
C ARG A 30 -1.98 -0.59 1.15
N GLN A 31 -3.17 -0.14 0.77
CA GLN A 31 -3.33 0.99 -0.14
C GLN A 31 -3.35 2.30 0.63
N VAL A 32 -2.72 3.32 0.06
CA VAL A 32 -2.64 4.68 0.63
C VAL A 32 -2.91 5.72 -0.45
N SER A 33 -3.48 6.86 -0.05
CA SER A 33 -3.93 7.92 -0.95
C SER A 33 -2.87 9.01 -1.20
N THR A 34 -1.88 9.17 -0.31
CA THR A 34 -0.86 10.23 -0.40
C THR A 34 0.55 9.65 -0.43
N MET A 35 1.52 10.41 -0.95
CA MET A 35 2.93 10.00 -0.95
C MET A 35 3.47 9.96 0.49
N ASP A 36 3.23 11.02 1.25
CA ASP A 36 3.73 11.16 2.61
C ASP A 36 3.14 10.09 3.53
N GLY A 37 1.85 9.79 3.39
CA GLY A 37 1.21 8.69 4.11
C GLY A 37 1.79 7.32 3.75
N ALA A 38 2.25 7.13 2.51
CA ALA A 38 2.95 5.91 2.11
C ALA A 38 4.30 5.78 2.81
N ALA A 39 5.08 6.86 2.83
CA ALA A 39 6.40 6.90 3.45
C ALA A 39 6.32 6.68 4.97
N GLU A 40 5.40 7.38 5.64
CA GLU A 40 5.18 7.25 7.08
C GLU A 40 4.79 5.81 7.45
N LEU A 41 3.82 5.23 6.73
CA LEU A 41 3.37 3.87 6.99
C LEU A 41 4.48 2.84 6.74
N ALA A 42 5.26 3.00 5.67
CA ALA A 42 6.38 2.13 5.37
C ALA A 42 7.44 2.17 6.48
N ALA A 43 7.84 3.37 6.92
CA ALA A 43 8.81 3.54 8.01
C ALA A 43 8.32 2.92 9.32
N ARG A 44 7.05 3.14 9.68
CA ARG A 44 6.44 2.56 10.88
C ARG A 44 6.46 1.04 10.86
N LEU A 45 6.09 0.42 9.74
CA LEU A 45 6.02 -1.04 9.64
C LEU A 45 7.40 -1.69 9.57
N ALA A 46 8.36 -1.04 8.93
CA ALA A 46 9.75 -1.48 8.94
C ALA A 46 10.31 -1.52 10.38
N LYS A 47 10.06 -0.46 11.17
CA LYS A 47 10.46 -0.39 12.59
C LYS A 47 9.79 -1.46 13.45
N ALA A 48 8.53 -1.78 13.19
CA ALA A 48 7.79 -2.81 13.94
C ALA A 48 8.21 -4.25 13.60
N SER A 49 8.94 -4.44 12.50
CA SER A 49 9.41 -5.75 12.04
C SER A 49 10.91 -5.98 12.28
N ALA A 50 11.58 -5.01 12.89
CA ALA A 50 12.96 -5.09 13.37
C ALA A 50 13.00 -5.62 14.80
#